data_AF-A0A7W0RWQ1-F1
#
_entry.id   AF-A0A7W0RWQ1-F1
#
_cell.length_a   1.000
_cell.length_b   1.000
_cell.length_c   1.000
_cell.angle_alpha   90.00
_cell.angle_beta   90.00
_cell.angle_gamma   90.00
#
_symmetry.space_group_name_H-M   'P 1'
#
loop_
_entity.id
_entity.type
_entity.pdbx_description
1 polymer ?
#
loop_
_entity_poly.entity_id
_entity_poly.type
_entity_poly.pdbx_seq_one_letter_code
_entity_poly.pdbx_strand_id
1 'polypeptide(L)'
;MRILTVPGVFQPHSDTWMLADVLRAQTLPPGTAVLDLCTGSGALAVAAARRGVHDVTAVDVSRRALLCARVNARLNGVRVRTCRGDLFAAVGDARYDVIVSNPPYLPSCVDALPSAGASRAWEAGRPSHRPQDESRAGTCCAGGSPADLRRSQLFFPATARCSWDLLIFERPWTLSCLASL
;
A
#
# COMPACT_ATOMS: atom_id res chain seq x y z
N MET A 1 7.88 -2.96 -18.63
CA MET A 1 7.49 -4.01 -17.64
C MET A 1 6.15 -4.55 -18.07
N ARG A 2 5.94 -5.87 -18.09
CA ARG A 2 4.63 -6.45 -18.45
C ARG A 2 3.87 -6.79 -17.17
N ILE A 3 2.70 -6.19 -16.95
CA ILE A 3 1.87 -6.47 -15.78
C ILE A 3 0.49 -6.93 -16.25
N LEU A 4 0.13 -8.14 -15.86
CA LEU A 4 -1.20 -8.71 -15.99
C LEU A 4 -1.98 -8.45 -14.70
N THR A 5 -3.27 -8.18 -14.84
CA THR A 5 -4.20 -8.05 -13.71
C THR A 5 -5.39 -8.98 -13.94
N VAL A 6 -5.73 -9.76 -12.93
CA VAL A 6 -6.91 -10.63 -12.95
C VAL A 6 -8.08 -9.94 -12.24
N PRO A 7 -9.34 -10.28 -12.55
CA PRO A 7 -10.50 -9.69 -11.87
C PRO A 7 -10.42 -9.78 -10.35
N GLY A 8 -10.68 -8.65 -9.67
CA GLY A 8 -10.57 -8.54 -8.21
C GLY A 8 -9.14 -8.34 -7.68
N VAL A 9 -8.18 -8.04 -8.54
CA VAL A 9 -6.85 -7.51 -8.18
C VAL A 9 -6.75 -6.08 -8.70
N PHE A 10 -6.19 -5.19 -7.88
CA PHE A 10 -5.95 -3.80 -8.23
C PHE A 10 -5.21 -3.67 -9.56
N GLN A 11 -5.72 -2.82 -10.45
CA GLN A 11 -5.03 -2.47 -11.69
C GLN A 11 -4.09 -1.30 -11.43
N PRO A 12 -2.77 -1.46 -11.63
CA PRO A 12 -1.81 -0.36 -11.44
C PRO A 12 -2.21 0.89 -12.22
N HIS A 13 -2.42 1.98 -11.50
CA HIS A 13 -2.75 3.27 -12.08
C HIS A 13 -1.57 4.25 -11.94
N SER A 14 -1.81 5.52 -12.28
CA SER A 14 -0.82 6.60 -12.23
C SER A 14 -0.06 6.69 -10.89
N ASP A 15 -0.74 6.45 -9.77
CA ASP A 15 -0.16 6.39 -8.42
C ASP A 15 0.94 5.33 -8.29
N THR A 16 0.65 4.13 -8.80
CA THR A 16 1.55 2.98 -8.78
C THR A 16 2.75 3.22 -9.69
N TRP A 17 2.55 3.85 -10.85
CA TRP A 17 3.63 4.18 -11.76
C TRP A 17 4.53 5.29 -11.21
N MET A 18 3.95 6.30 -10.56
CA MET A 18 4.70 7.32 -9.83
C MET A 18 5.58 6.71 -8.74
N LEU A 19 5.03 5.77 -7.94
CA LEU A 19 5.82 5.00 -6.97
C LEU A 19 6.96 4.22 -7.60
N ALA A 20 6.69 3.55 -8.72
CA ALA A 20 7.71 2.83 -9.47
C ALA A 20 8.80 3.76 -10.01
N ASP A 21 8.46 5.00 -10.38
CA ASP A 21 9.44 6.02 -10.81
C ASP A 21 10.31 6.50 -9.64
N VAL A 22 9.71 6.78 -8.47
CA VAL A 22 10.48 7.15 -7.28
C VAL A 22 11.41 6.01 -6.87
N LEU A 23 10.91 4.77 -6.80
CA LEU A 23 11.74 3.60 -6.53
C LEU A 23 12.85 3.42 -7.57
N ARG A 24 12.59 3.79 -8.83
CA ARG A 24 13.61 3.79 -9.89
C ARG A 24 14.60 4.94 -9.79
N ALA A 25 14.28 6.05 -9.15
CA ALA A 25 15.21 7.14 -8.93
C ALA A 25 16.14 6.87 -7.73
N GLN A 26 15.75 5.98 -6.81
CA GLN A 26 16.57 5.66 -5.63
C GLN A 26 17.85 4.91 -5.97
N THR A 27 18.89 5.20 -5.18
CA THR A 27 20.12 4.42 -5.17
C THR A 27 19.92 3.23 -4.24
N LEU A 28 19.87 2.03 -4.81
CA LEU A 28 19.71 0.78 -4.06
C LEU A 28 21.04 0.02 -4.06
N PRO A 29 21.81 0.04 -2.96
CA PRO A 29 23.06 -0.69 -2.88
C PRO A 29 22.89 -2.20 -3.12
N PRO A 30 23.94 -2.90 -3.55
CA PRO A 30 23.93 -4.36 -3.56
C PRO A 30 23.54 -4.92 -2.19
N GLY A 31 22.60 -5.85 -2.16
CA GLY A 31 22.11 -6.47 -0.92
C GLY A 31 20.89 -5.79 -0.28
N THR A 32 20.37 -4.68 -0.85
CA THR A 32 19.11 -4.09 -0.39
C THR A 32 17.99 -5.13 -0.32
N ALA A 33 17.30 -5.17 0.82
CA ALA A 33 16.06 -5.90 1.01
C ALA A 33 14.85 -4.97 0.86
N VAL A 34 13.93 -5.31 -0.04
CA VAL A 34 12.73 -4.52 -0.35
C VAL A 34 11.46 -5.27 0.08
N LEU A 35 10.56 -4.57 0.76
CA LEU A 35 9.22 -5.03 1.10
C LEU A 35 8.17 -4.22 0.33
N ASP A 36 7.31 -4.90 -0.42
CA ASP A 36 6.12 -4.34 -1.08
C ASP A 36 4.86 -4.77 -0.29
N LEU A 37 4.31 -3.86 0.51
CA LEU A 37 3.09 -4.07 1.29
C LEU A 37 1.86 -3.75 0.44
N CYS A 38 0.78 -4.52 0.65
CA CYS A 38 -0.45 -4.43 -0.15
C CYS A 38 -0.15 -4.61 -1.66
N THR A 39 0.68 -5.61 -1.98
CA THR A 39 1.36 -5.74 -3.29
C THR A 39 0.39 -5.80 -4.49
N GLY A 40 -0.84 -6.26 -4.31
CA GLY A 40 -1.84 -6.35 -5.37
C GLY A 40 -1.33 -7.17 -6.57
N SER A 41 -1.13 -6.51 -7.71
CA SER A 41 -0.60 -7.15 -8.93
C SER A 41 0.91 -7.43 -8.86
N GLY A 42 1.62 -6.95 -7.85
CA GLY A 42 3.08 -7.06 -7.73
C GLY A 42 3.84 -6.04 -8.56
N ALA A 43 3.20 -4.99 -9.06
CA ALA A 43 3.86 -4.02 -9.94
C ALA A 43 5.11 -3.37 -9.30
N LEU A 44 5.03 -2.98 -8.02
CA LEU A 44 6.16 -2.35 -7.31
C LEU A 44 7.24 -3.37 -6.96
N ALA A 45 6.86 -4.55 -6.47
CA ALA A 45 7.81 -5.65 -6.26
C ALA A 45 8.57 -6.04 -7.55
N VAL A 46 7.88 -6.14 -8.69
CA VAL A 46 8.51 -6.45 -9.97
C VAL A 46 9.40 -5.28 -10.43
N ALA A 47 8.98 -4.03 -10.22
CA ALA A 47 9.81 -2.86 -10.52
C ALA A 47 11.12 -2.87 -9.71
N ALA A 48 11.05 -3.18 -8.41
CA ALA A 48 12.21 -3.35 -7.54
C ALA A 48 13.14 -4.45 -8.05
N ALA A 49 12.59 -5.64 -8.32
CA ALA A 49 13.39 -6.79 -8.73
C ALA A 49 14.06 -6.58 -10.10
N ARG A 50 13.39 -5.88 -11.03
CA ARG A 50 13.97 -5.53 -12.34
C ARG A 50 15.11 -4.52 -12.26
N ARG A 51 15.27 -3.82 -11.13
CA ARG A 51 16.44 -2.98 -10.84
C ARG A 51 17.66 -3.77 -10.32
N GLY A 52 17.55 -5.09 -10.19
CA GLY A 52 18.62 -5.94 -9.67
C GLY A 52 18.54 -6.21 -8.18
N VAL A 53 17.46 -5.79 -7.51
CA VAL A 53 17.20 -6.17 -6.12
C VAL A 53 16.86 -7.66 -6.07
N HIS A 54 17.67 -8.44 -5.35
CA HIS A 54 17.50 -9.89 -5.26
C HIS A 54 16.58 -10.33 -4.11
N ASP A 55 16.53 -9.56 -3.02
CA ASP A 55 15.63 -9.81 -1.88
C ASP A 55 14.43 -8.88 -1.94
N VAL A 56 13.39 -9.31 -2.68
CA VAL A 56 12.11 -8.61 -2.76
C VAL A 56 11.02 -9.49 -2.16
N THR A 57 10.33 -8.96 -1.16
CA THR A 57 9.18 -9.60 -0.52
C THR A 57 7.91 -8.80 -0.80
N ALA A 58 6.87 -9.48 -1.25
CA ALA A 58 5.56 -8.92 -1.55
C ALA A 58 4.52 -9.51 -0.58
N VAL A 59 3.78 -8.64 0.10
CA VAL A 59 2.78 -9.02 1.09
C VAL A 59 1.39 -8.58 0.65
N ASP A 60 0.43 -9.48 0.77
CA ASP A 60 -0.98 -9.16 0.57
C ASP A 60 -1.86 -10.14 1.34
N VAL A 61 -3.00 -9.66 1.84
CA VAL A 61 -4.04 -10.48 2.47
C VAL A 61 -4.73 -11.41 1.45
N SER A 62 -4.76 -11.00 0.18
CA SER A 62 -5.43 -11.66 -0.94
C SER A 62 -4.56 -12.75 -1.57
N ARG A 63 -5.02 -14.01 -1.49
CA ARG A 63 -4.39 -15.13 -2.24
C ARG A 63 -4.34 -14.84 -3.75
N ARG A 64 -5.36 -14.19 -4.28
CA ARG A 64 -5.46 -13.85 -5.71
C ARG A 64 -4.42 -12.82 -6.13
N ALA A 65 -4.18 -11.80 -5.29
CA ALA A 65 -3.12 -10.82 -5.50
C ALA A 65 -1.75 -11.49 -5.53
N LEU A 66 -1.43 -12.33 -4.54
CA LEU A 66 -0.14 -13.03 -4.49
C LEU A 66 0.08 -13.96 -5.67
N LEU A 67 -0.96 -14.64 -6.18
CA LEU A 67 -0.86 -15.42 -7.41
C LEU A 67 -0.58 -14.52 -8.62
N CYS A 68 -1.26 -13.38 -8.72
CA CYS A 68 -1.04 -12.37 -9.75
C CYS A 68 0.41 -11.86 -9.72
N ALA A 69 0.90 -11.48 -8.54
CA ALA A 69 2.28 -11.03 -8.32
C ALA A 69 3.32 -12.09 -8.74
N ARG A 70 3.10 -13.37 -8.40
CA ARG A 70 3.97 -14.48 -8.84
C ARG A 70 4.00 -14.64 -10.35
N VAL A 71 2.83 -14.56 -11.01
CA VAL A 71 2.74 -14.64 -12.46
C VAL A 71 3.48 -13.47 -13.10
N ASN A 72 3.28 -12.25 -12.60
CA ASN A 72 3.98 -11.06 -13.11
C ASN A 72 5.49 -11.12 -12.88
N ALA A 73 5.96 -11.63 -11.75
CA ALA A 73 7.37 -11.87 -11.51
C ALA A 73 7.96 -12.82 -12.56
N ARG A 74 7.29 -13.95 -12.83
CA ARG A 74 7.69 -14.91 -13.87
C ARG A 74 7.69 -14.29 -15.28
N LEU A 75 6.65 -13.53 -15.62
CA LEU A 75 6.53 -12.86 -16.93
C LEU A 75 7.64 -11.85 -17.19
N ASN A 76 8.27 -11.32 -16.14
CA ASN A 76 9.39 -10.38 -16.25
C ASN A 76 10.75 -11.04 -15.95
N GLY A 77 10.80 -12.36 -15.74
CA GLY A 77 12.03 -13.09 -15.48
C GLY A 77 12.70 -12.73 -14.14
N VAL A 78 11.92 -12.27 -13.16
CA VAL A 78 12.43 -11.85 -11.84
C VAL A 78 11.91 -12.73 -10.71
N ARG A 79 12.61 -12.71 -9.57
CA ARG A 79 12.22 -13.42 -8.35
C ARG A 79 11.59 -12.43 -7.37
N VAL A 80 10.43 -12.81 -6.84
CA VAL A 80 9.73 -12.09 -5.76
C VAL A 80 9.21 -13.13 -4.77
N ARG A 81 9.60 -13.02 -3.50
CA ARG A 81 9.02 -13.80 -2.39
C ARG A 81 7.63 -13.25 -2.09
N THR A 82 6.65 -14.12 -1.88
CA THR A 82 5.26 -13.69 -1.60
C THR A 82 4.79 -14.27 -0.29
N CYS A 83 4.32 -13.40 0.61
CA CYS A 83 3.85 -13.77 1.93
C CYS A 83 2.38 -13.36 2.07
N ARG A 84 1.55 -14.27 2.55
CA ARG A 84 0.15 -13.96 2.84
C ARG A 84 0.00 -13.60 4.30
N GLY A 85 -0.58 -12.44 4.56
CA GLY A 85 -0.93 -12.00 5.89
C GLY A 85 -1.34 -10.55 5.88
N ASP A 86 -1.69 -10.07 7.07
CA ASP A 86 -2.06 -8.68 7.29
C ASP A 86 -0.81 -7.84 7.55
N LEU A 87 -0.52 -6.90 6.64
CA LEU A 87 0.59 -5.95 6.72
C LEU A 87 1.89 -6.62 7.23
N PHE A 88 2.48 -6.11 8.32
CA PHE A 88 3.73 -6.60 8.87
C PHE A 88 3.62 -7.96 9.58
N ALA A 89 2.42 -8.41 9.97
CA ALA A 89 2.26 -9.71 10.63
C ALA A 89 2.69 -10.88 9.71
N ALA A 90 2.68 -10.67 8.39
CA ALA A 90 3.13 -11.67 7.42
C ALA A 90 4.65 -11.91 7.39
N VAL A 91 5.44 -11.01 7.99
CA VAL A 91 6.92 -11.01 7.88
C VAL A 91 7.64 -11.01 9.24
N GLY A 92 6.91 -10.93 10.35
CA GLY A 92 7.48 -10.99 11.70
C GLY A 92 8.57 -9.94 11.92
N ASP A 93 9.68 -10.35 12.53
CA ASP A 93 10.81 -9.47 12.86
C ASP A 93 11.78 -9.18 11.69
N ALA A 94 11.44 -9.63 10.47
CA ALA A 94 12.28 -9.42 9.29
C ALA A 94 12.59 -7.92 9.09
N ARG A 95 13.80 -7.64 8.60
CA ARG A 95 14.31 -6.29 8.38
C ARG A 95 14.40 -6.04 6.88
N TYR A 96 13.93 -4.87 6.47
CA TYR A 96 13.96 -4.40 5.08
C TYR A 96 14.56 -3.00 5.05
N ASP A 97 15.36 -2.72 4.03
CA ASP A 97 16.00 -1.42 3.83
C ASP A 97 15.05 -0.43 3.18
N VAL A 98 14.19 -0.93 2.29
CA VAL A 98 13.13 -0.17 1.63
C VAL A 98 11.79 -0.85 1.85
N ILE A 99 10.82 -0.09 2.33
CA ILE A 99 9.42 -0.52 2.38
C ILE A 99 8.64 0.38 1.43
N VAL A 100 7.97 -0.22 0.45
CA VAL A 100 7.06 0.43 -0.49
C VAL A 100 5.64 -0.09 -0.28
N SER A 101 4.64 0.77 -0.45
CA SER A 101 3.23 0.37 -0.33
C SER A 101 2.33 1.26 -1.18
N ASN A 102 1.34 0.67 -1.84
CA ASN A 102 0.17 1.38 -2.36
C ASN A 102 -1.10 0.77 -1.73
N PRO A 103 -1.43 1.14 -0.48
CA PRO A 103 -2.58 0.57 0.22
C PRO A 103 -3.90 1.13 -0.35
N PRO A 104 -5.04 0.46 -0.10
CA PRO A 104 -6.35 1.03 -0.42
C PRO A 104 -6.54 2.35 0.34
N TYR A 105 -7.09 3.37 -0.33
CA TYR A 105 -7.14 4.74 0.17
C TYR A 105 -8.49 5.45 -0.09
N LEU A 106 -9.45 4.81 -0.76
CA LEU A 106 -10.77 5.43 -0.96
C LEU A 106 -11.63 5.23 0.30
N PRO A 107 -12.22 6.30 0.85
CA PRO A 107 -13.16 6.16 1.95
C PRO A 107 -14.39 5.37 1.50
N SER A 108 -14.84 4.43 2.34
CA SER A 108 -16.09 3.69 2.11
C SER A 108 -17.24 4.31 2.89
N CYS A 109 -18.45 4.23 2.34
CA CYS A 109 -19.68 4.57 3.04
C CYS A 109 -20.23 3.41 3.90
N VAL A 110 -19.59 2.23 3.81
CA VAL A 110 -19.94 1.01 4.54
C VAL A 110 -18.99 0.78 5.72
N ASP A 111 -19.56 0.36 6.86
CA ASP A 111 -18.81 0.09 8.10
C ASP A 111 -17.85 -1.09 7.98
N ALA A 112 -18.24 -2.11 7.20
CA ALA A 112 -17.43 -3.29 6.97
C ALA A 112 -16.67 -3.16 5.64
N LEU A 113 -15.36 -3.42 5.68
CA LEU A 113 -14.56 -3.54 4.47
C LEU A 113 -15.12 -4.66 3.57
N PRO A 114 -15.14 -4.46 2.24
CA PRO A 114 -15.58 -5.49 1.32
C PRO A 114 -14.71 -6.75 1.47
N SER A 115 -15.36 -7.90 1.71
CA SER A 115 -14.67 -9.19 1.80
C SER A 115 -14.34 -9.79 0.43
N ALA A 116 -14.98 -9.28 -0.64
CA ALA A 116 -14.82 -9.72 -2.02
C ALA A 116 -15.09 -8.58 -3.02
N GLY A 117 -14.82 -8.83 -4.30
CA GLY A 117 -15.08 -7.88 -5.38
C GLY A 117 -13.97 -6.84 -5.60
N ALA A 118 -14.18 -5.96 -6.58
CA ALA A 118 -13.20 -4.94 -6.97
C ALA A 118 -13.01 -3.87 -5.87
N SER A 119 -14.07 -3.53 -5.14
CA SER A 119 -14.06 -2.57 -4.03
C SER A 119 -12.99 -2.87 -2.98
N ARG A 120 -12.73 -4.15 -2.68
CA ARG A 120 -11.70 -4.57 -1.71
C ARG A 120 -10.29 -4.06 -2.06
N ALA A 121 -10.04 -3.78 -3.33
CA ALA A 121 -8.74 -3.29 -3.79
C ALA A 121 -8.53 -1.80 -3.53
N TRP A 122 -9.59 -1.02 -3.30
CA TRP A 122 -9.51 0.44 -3.24
C TRP A 122 -10.10 1.03 -1.95
N GLU A 123 -11.06 0.35 -1.31
CA GLU A 123 -11.75 0.85 -0.12
C GLU A 123 -10.91 0.67 1.17
N ALA A 124 -10.70 1.77 1.88
CA ALA A 124 -9.95 1.85 3.13
C ALA A 124 -10.85 1.77 4.39
N GLY A 125 -12.17 1.68 4.22
CA GLY A 125 -13.12 1.69 5.32
C GLY A 125 -13.69 3.08 5.59
N ARG A 126 -14.59 3.18 6.58
CA ARG A 126 -15.09 4.49 7.01
C ARG A 126 -13.97 5.33 7.61
N PRO A 127 -13.89 6.63 7.31
CA PRO A 127 -12.96 7.53 7.98
C PRO A 127 -13.27 7.56 9.48
N SER A 128 -12.22 7.52 10.30
CA SER A 128 -12.31 7.50 11.77
C SER A 128 -12.82 8.81 12.39
N HIS A 129 -12.97 9.89 11.61
CA HIS A 129 -13.41 11.20 12.07
C HIS A 129 -14.62 11.72 11.29
N ARG A 130 -15.75 11.87 11.97
CA ARG A 130 -16.87 12.71 11.49
C ARG A 130 -16.46 14.18 11.62
N PRO A 131 -16.74 15.04 10.62
CA PRO A 131 -17.02 16.44 10.90
C PRO A 131 -18.24 16.50 11.82
N GLN A 132 -18.17 17.20 12.95
CA GLN A 132 -19.24 17.32 13.95
C GLN A 132 -20.46 18.14 13.49
N ASP A 133 -20.67 18.34 12.18
CA ASP A 133 -21.82 19.09 11.68
C ASP A 133 -22.84 18.14 11.07
N GLU A 134 -23.80 17.70 11.91
CA GLU A 134 -24.90 16.82 11.54
C GLU A 134 -25.98 17.50 10.67
N SER A 135 -25.79 18.74 10.22
CA SER A 135 -26.81 19.47 9.45
C SER A 135 -26.77 19.25 7.92
N ARG A 136 -25.81 18.48 7.39
CA ARG A 136 -25.70 18.19 5.94
C ARG A 136 -25.73 16.71 5.59
N ALA A 137 -26.60 15.94 6.25
CA ALA A 137 -26.93 14.56 5.87
C ALA A 137 -27.74 14.46 4.54
N GLY A 138 -27.65 15.46 3.68
CA GLY A 138 -28.26 15.47 2.37
C GLY A 138 -27.21 15.77 1.32
N THR A 139 -27.07 14.86 0.36
CA THR A 139 -26.31 15.00 -0.90
C THR A 139 -24.87 14.48 -0.85
N CYS A 140 -24.72 13.16 -0.74
CA CYS A 140 -23.46 12.47 -1.10
C CYS A 140 -23.24 12.35 -2.63
N CYS A 141 -24.13 12.91 -3.45
CA CYS A 141 -23.98 12.95 -4.91
C CYS A 141 -24.58 14.26 -5.45
N ALA A 142 -23.79 15.33 -5.55
CA ALA A 142 -24.00 16.39 -6.51
C ALA A 142 -22.66 17.13 -6.70
N GLY A 143 -22.25 17.32 -7.95
CA GLY A 143 -20.94 17.84 -8.32
C GLY A 143 -20.57 19.14 -7.63
N GLY A 144 -19.31 19.24 -7.20
CA GLY A 144 -18.71 20.45 -6.64
C GLY A 144 -17.29 20.64 -7.17
N SER A 145 -17.01 21.83 -7.69
CA SER A 145 -15.79 22.26 -8.40
C SER A 145 -14.52 22.25 -7.52
N PRO A 146 -13.29 22.18 -8.08
CA PRO A 146 -12.03 21.89 -7.35
C PRO A 146 -11.46 22.97 -6.40
N ALA A 147 -12.25 23.93 -5.91
CA ALA A 147 -11.69 25.18 -5.37
C ALA A 147 -11.50 25.26 -3.83
N ASP A 148 -12.11 24.38 -3.01
CA ASP A 148 -12.22 24.65 -1.56
C ASP A 148 -11.53 23.64 -0.64
N LEU A 149 -10.20 23.50 -0.78
CA LEU A 149 -9.35 22.85 0.23
C LEU A 149 -8.49 23.88 0.97
N ARG A 150 -9.05 24.53 2.01
CA ARG A 150 -8.24 25.22 3.03
C ARG A 150 -8.33 24.52 4.38
N ARG A 151 -7.14 24.09 4.83
CA ARG A 151 -6.63 23.96 6.21
C ARG A 151 -7.68 23.82 7.32
N SER A 152 -7.86 22.59 7.78
CA SER A 152 -8.18 22.32 9.18
C SER A 152 -7.20 21.27 9.71
N GLN A 153 -6.37 21.71 10.67
CA GLN A 153 -5.42 20.88 11.40
C GLN A 153 -6.20 19.94 12.35
N LEU A 154 -5.94 18.65 12.29
CA LEU A 154 -6.45 17.68 13.26
C LEU A 154 -5.28 16.88 13.86
N PHE A 155 -5.19 16.98 15.19
CA PHE A 155 -4.20 16.37 16.07
C PHE A 155 -4.70 14.97 16.48
N PHE A 156 -3.84 13.94 16.44
CA PHE A 156 -4.19 12.57 16.85
C PHE A 156 -3.16 11.94 17.83
N PRO A 157 -3.63 11.07 18.75
CA PRO A 157 -2.83 10.50 19.84
C PRO A 157 -1.81 9.46 19.34
N ALA A 158 -0.74 9.30 20.12
CA ALA A 158 0.56 8.76 19.70
C ALA A 158 0.67 7.24 19.43
N THR A 159 -0.43 6.50 19.26
CA THR A 159 -0.39 5.02 19.12
C THR A 159 -0.89 4.46 17.79
N ALA A 160 -1.31 5.30 16.86
CA ALA A 160 -1.54 4.92 15.47
C ALA A 160 -1.17 6.09 14.55
N ARG A 161 0.01 6.04 13.94
CA ARG A 161 0.41 6.87 12.79
C ARG A 161 0.58 5.88 11.63
N CYS A 162 -0.01 6.05 10.46
CA CYS A 162 0.15 7.24 9.64
C CYS A 162 -1.10 7.61 8.85
N SER A 163 -1.40 8.91 8.89
CA SER A 163 -2.13 9.66 7.88
C SER A 163 -1.28 9.80 6.60
N TRP A 164 -1.80 9.28 5.49
CA TRP A 164 -1.72 9.81 4.12
C TRP A 164 -0.38 10.39 3.64
N ASP A 165 0.43 9.55 2.98
CA ASP A 165 1.29 9.89 1.84
C ASP A 165 1.90 8.59 1.28
N LEU A 166 2.30 8.61 0.01
CA LEU A 166 3.09 7.59 -0.68
C LEU A 166 4.29 7.13 0.21
N LEU A 167 4.27 5.91 0.75
CA LEU A 167 5.30 5.48 1.71
C LEU A 167 6.43 4.71 1.01
N ILE A 168 7.56 5.37 0.81
CA ILE A 168 8.88 4.73 0.62
C ILE A 168 9.70 5.06 1.87
N PHE A 169 9.94 4.05 2.71
CA PHE A 169 10.75 4.23 3.93
C PHE A 169 12.16 3.69 3.70
N GLU A 170 13.19 4.53 3.91
CA GLU A 170 14.60 4.12 3.95
C GLU A 170 15.13 4.10 5.40
N ARG A 171 15.97 3.10 5.70
CA ARG A 171 16.46 2.72 7.05
C ARG A 171 17.52 3.67 7.66
N PRO A 172 17.87 3.52 8.98
CA PRO A 172 17.69 2.34 9.82
C PRO A 172 16.82 2.49 11.07
N TRP A 173 15.75 1.67 11.16
CA TRP A 173 14.95 1.50 12.37
C TRP A 173 15.43 0.30 13.21
N THR A 174 16.03 0.55 14.37
CA THR A 174 16.06 -0.43 15.46
C THR A 174 14.68 -0.47 16.12
N LEU A 175 13.96 -1.59 15.97
CA LEU A 175 12.81 -1.91 16.82
C LEU A 175 13.35 -2.25 18.21
N SER A 176 13.52 -1.23 19.06
CA SER A 176 13.60 -1.44 20.50
C SER A 176 12.17 -1.57 21.01
N CYS A 177 11.82 -2.80 21.35
CA CYS A 177 10.65 -3.14 22.13
C CYS A 177 10.80 -2.47 23.50
N LEU A 178 10.19 -1.30 23.72
CA LEU A 178 9.97 -0.78 25.07
C LEU A 178 8.68 -1.41 25.61
N ALA A 179 8.83 -2.64 26.09
CA ALA A 179 7.99 -3.15 27.15
C ALA A 179 8.57 -2.70 28.49
N SER A 180 7.70 -2.23 29.37
CA SER A 180 7.89 -2.02 30.81
C SER A 180 8.62 -0.74 31.23
N LEU A 181 7.86 0.34 31.47
CA LEU A 181 7.41 0.78 32.80
C LEU A 181 6.44 1.96 32.67
#